data_AF-H9F739-F1
#
_entry.id   AF-H9F739-F1
#
_cell.length_a   1.000
_cell.length_b   1.000
_cell.length_c   1.000
_cell.angle_alpha   90.00
_cell.angle_beta   90.00
_cell.angle_gamma   90.00
#
_symmetry.space_group_name_H-M   'P 1'
#
loop_
_entity.id
_entity.type
_entity.pdbx_description
1 polymer ?
#
loop_
_entity_poly.entity_id
_entity_poly.type
_entity_poly.pdbx_seq_one_letter_code
_entity_poly.pdbx_strand_id
1 'polypeptide(L)'
;KKGKVTGFHNWIRFYLEEKEGLVDYYSHIYDGPWDSYPDVLAMQFNWDGYYKEVGSAFIGSSPEFEFALYSLCFIARPGKVCQLSLGGYPLAVRTYTWDKSTYGNGKKHIATAYIVSSA
;
A
#
# COMPACT_ATOMS: atom_id res chain seq x y z
N LYS A 1 -8.61 -6.08 15.09
CA LYS A 1 -9.10 -6.63 13.80
C LYS A 1 -10.51 -7.15 14.04
N LYS A 2 -11.53 -6.64 13.33
CA LYS A 2 -12.97 -6.98 13.48
C LYS A 2 -13.53 -7.47 12.13
N GLY A 3 -12.87 -8.46 11.52
CA GLY A 3 -13.24 -8.97 10.19
C GLY A 3 -13.16 -7.95 9.05
N LYS A 4 -12.32 -6.90 9.18
CA LYS A 4 -12.07 -5.90 8.14
C LYS A 4 -10.60 -5.90 7.76
N VAL A 5 -10.31 -5.97 6.46
CA VAL A 5 -8.97 -5.92 5.89
C VAL A 5 -8.53 -4.47 5.72
N THR A 6 -7.74 -3.96 6.66
CA THR A 6 -7.22 -2.57 6.61
C THR A 6 -5.82 -2.47 6.01
N GLY A 7 -5.12 -3.59 5.81
CA GLY A 7 -3.82 -3.66 5.11
C GLY A 7 -3.95 -4.40 3.79
N PHE A 8 -2.85 -4.98 3.29
CA PHE A 8 -2.75 -5.71 2.03
C PHE A 8 -2.73 -4.78 0.80
N HIS A 9 -1.51 -4.36 0.41
CA HIS A 9 -1.25 -3.36 -0.63
C HIS A 9 -0.02 -3.68 -1.50
N ASN A 10 0.62 -4.84 -1.32
CA ASN A 10 1.79 -5.24 -2.09
C ASN A 10 1.38 -6.26 -3.16
N TRP A 11 1.72 -5.99 -4.42
CA TRP A 11 1.26 -6.81 -5.54
C TRP A 11 1.88 -8.20 -5.58
N ILE A 12 3.12 -8.36 -5.10
CA ILE A 12 3.76 -9.69 -5.02
C ILE A 12 2.98 -10.56 -4.03
N ARG A 13 2.64 -10.02 -2.86
CA ARG A 13 1.78 -10.72 -1.90
C ARG A 13 0.40 -10.99 -2.50
N PHE A 14 -0.15 -10.05 -3.27
CA PHE A 14 -1.44 -10.23 -3.93
C PHE A 14 -1.41 -11.44 -4.87
N TYR A 15 -0.44 -11.47 -5.78
CA TYR A 15 -0.21 -12.57 -6.72
C TYR A 15 -0.03 -13.92 -6.01
N LEU A 16 0.78 -13.97 -4.94
CA LEU A 16 1.01 -15.22 -4.22
C LEU A 16 -0.26 -15.75 -3.55
N GLU A 17 -1.04 -14.87 -2.92
CA GLU A 17 -2.28 -15.27 -2.24
C GLU A 17 -3.41 -15.61 -3.22
N GLU A 18 -3.48 -14.91 -4.36
CA GLU A 18 -4.42 -15.22 -5.44
C GLU A 18 -4.10 -16.60 -6.04
N LYS A 19 -2.81 -16.89 -6.27
CA LYS A 19 -2.36 -18.19 -6.74
C LYS A 19 -2.70 -19.34 -5.78
N GLU A 20 -2.75 -19.06 -4.48
CA GLU A 20 -3.16 -20.02 -3.44
C GLU A 20 -4.69 -20.12 -3.27
N GLY A 21 -5.47 -19.32 -4.01
CA GLY A 21 -6.93 -19.28 -3.91
C GLY A 21 -7.45 -18.55 -2.68
N LEU A 22 -6.60 -17.79 -1.99
CA LEU A 22 -6.95 -17.01 -0.80
C LEU A 22 -7.44 -15.60 -1.15
N VAL A 23 -7.07 -15.09 -2.32
CA VAL A 23 -7.57 -13.83 -2.87
C VAL A 23 -8.47 -14.10 -4.08
N ASP A 24 -9.61 -13.42 -4.12
CA ASP A 24 -10.53 -13.41 -5.26
C ASP A 24 -10.70 -11.96 -5.74
N TYR A 25 -10.12 -11.66 -6.91
CA TYR A 25 -10.16 -10.34 -7.53
C TYR A 25 -11.52 -10.07 -8.16
N TYR A 26 -12.12 -8.91 -7.86
CA TYR A 26 -13.41 -8.53 -8.42
C TYR A 26 -13.31 -7.46 -9.50
N SER A 27 -12.63 -6.35 -9.21
CA SER A 27 -12.51 -5.22 -10.13
C SER A 27 -11.44 -4.21 -9.67
N HIS A 28 -11.19 -3.19 -10.49
CA HIS A 28 -10.46 -2.00 -10.10
C HIS A 28 -11.28 -0.75 -10.41
N ILE A 29 -11.13 0.29 -9.60
CA ILE A 29 -11.80 1.59 -9.77
C ILE A 29 -10.84 2.72 -10.14
N TYR A 30 -9.54 2.42 -10.15
CA TYR A 30 -8.48 3.33 -10.54
C TYR A 30 -7.37 2.52 -11.17
N ASP A 31 -6.86 3.07 -12.27
CA ASP A 31 -5.71 2.62 -13.04
C ASP A 31 -4.78 3.84 -13.16
N GLY A 32 -3.49 3.64 -12.90
CA GLY A 32 -2.56 4.69 -12.58
C GLY A 32 -2.29 5.64 -13.75
N PRO A 33 -1.48 6.69 -13.52
CA PRO A 33 -1.14 7.62 -14.58
C PRO A 33 -0.03 7.09 -15.52
N TRP A 34 0.49 5.89 -15.28
CA TRP A 34 1.62 5.32 -16.02
C TRP A 34 1.19 4.12 -16.85
N ASP A 35 1.37 4.18 -18.17
CA ASP A 35 1.05 3.08 -19.09
C ASP A 35 2.03 1.89 -19.01
N SER A 36 2.99 1.89 -18.07
CA SER A 36 4.04 0.86 -18.00
C SER A 36 4.43 0.46 -16.59
N TYR A 37 5.43 1.11 -15.98
CA TYR A 37 6.04 0.66 -14.74
C TYR A 37 6.56 1.81 -13.86
N PRO A 38 6.34 1.76 -12.53
CA PRO A 38 5.30 0.96 -11.88
C PRO A 38 3.93 1.58 -12.18
N ASP A 39 2.89 0.75 -12.24
CA ASP A 39 1.51 1.23 -12.32
C ASP A 39 0.86 1.21 -10.91
N VAL A 40 -0.35 1.76 -10.78
CA VAL A 40 -1.10 1.85 -9.52
C VAL A 40 -2.54 1.45 -9.75
N LEU A 41 -2.97 0.34 -9.14
CA LEU A 41 -4.37 -0.06 -9.16
C LEU A 41 -5.02 0.17 -7.81
N ALA A 42 -6.26 0.67 -7.81
CA ALA A 42 -7.16 0.59 -6.66
C ALA A 42 -8.18 -0.53 -6.87
N MET A 43 -8.00 -1.63 -6.15
CA MET A 43 -8.68 -2.89 -6.41
C MET A 43 -9.75 -3.22 -5.36
N GLN A 44 -10.79 -3.92 -5.82
CA GLN A 44 -11.80 -4.61 -5.02
C GLN A 44 -11.50 -6.11 -5.03
N PHE A 45 -11.43 -6.72 -3.86
CA PHE A 45 -11.18 -8.16 -3.75
C PHE A 45 -11.67 -8.74 -2.44
N ASN A 46 -11.90 -10.05 -2.42
CA ASN A 46 -12.01 -10.83 -1.20
C ASN A 46 -10.63 -11.36 -0.81
N TRP A 47 -10.32 -11.37 0.48
CA TRP A 47 -9.16 -12.06 1.03
C TRP A 47 -9.57 -12.92 2.20
N ASP A 48 -9.44 -14.24 2.05
CA ASP A 48 -9.73 -15.26 3.08
C ASP A 48 -11.11 -15.07 3.72
N GLY A 49 -12.13 -14.88 2.89
CA GLY A 49 -13.52 -14.66 3.31
C GLY A 49 -13.86 -13.22 3.68
N TYR A 50 -12.89 -12.30 3.69
CA TYR A 50 -13.11 -10.89 4.05
C TYR A 50 -13.08 -9.97 2.84
N TYR A 51 -14.21 -9.30 2.60
CA TYR A 51 -14.30 -8.29 1.55
C TYR A 51 -13.47 -7.04 1.87
N LYS A 52 -12.68 -6.61 0.90
CA LYS A 52 -11.96 -5.34 0.90
C LYS A 52 -12.50 -4.45 -0.22
N GLU A 53 -13.17 -3.37 0.19
CA GLU A 53 -13.83 -2.44 -0.73
C GLU A 53 -12.86 -1.67 -1.61
N VAL A 54 -11.74 -1.17 -1.09
CA VAL A 54 -10.69 -0.55 -1.91
C VAL A 54 -9.33 -0.84 -1.28
N GLY A 55 -8.42 -1.38 -2.08
CA GLY A 55 -7.00 -1.56 -1.78
C GLY A 55 -6.12 -1.07 -2.92
N SER A 56 -5.40 0.01 -2.69
CA SER A 56 -4.44 0.55 -3.66
C SER A 56 -3.07 -0.13 -3.54
N ALA A 57 -2.47 -0.51 -4.67
CA ALA A 57 -1.16 -1.14 -4.72
C ALA A 57 -0.35 -0.58 -5.89
N PHE A 58 0.96 -0.50 -5.74
CA PHE A 58 1.83 -0.45 -6.91
C PHE A 58 1.80 -1.80 -7.60
N ILE A 59 1.74 -1.82 -8.92
CA ILE A 59 1.79 -3.02 -9.76
C ILE A 59 3.11 -3.05 -10.53
N GLY A 60 3.74 -4.22 -10.54
CA GLY A 60 5.02 -4.47 -11.19
C GLY A 60 6.23 -4.02 -10.38
N SER A 61 6.11 -2.99 -9.52
CA SER A 61 7.22 -2.42 -8.75
C SER A 61 8.10 -3.43 -8.02
N SER A 62 9.41 -3.19 -7.96
CA SER A 62 10.29 -4.02 -7.13
C SER A 62 10.07 -3.77 -5.63
N PRO A 63 10.34 -4.77 -4.76
CA PRO A 63 10.25 -4.59 -3.31
C PRO A 63 11.09 -3.42 -2.79
N GLU A 64 12.28 -3.21 -3.35
CA GLU A 64 13.18 -2.12 -2.97
C GLU A 64 12.64 -0.75 -3.37
N PHE A 65 11.90 -0.63 -4.48
CA PHE A 65 11.24 0.60 -4.88
C PHE A 65 10.20 1.03 -3.82
N GLU A 66 9.29 0.13 -3.46
CA GLU A 66 8.27 0.40 -2.43
C GLU A 66 8.94 0.67 -1.07
N PHE A 67 9.93 -0.14 -0.68
CA PHE A 67 10.64 0.02 0.59
C PHE A 67 11.34 1.38 0.70
N ALA A 68 12.02 1.82 -0.36
CA ALA A 68 12.69 3.12 -0.39
C ALA A 68 11.69 4.26 -0.28
N LEU A 69 10.59 4.20 -1.04
CA LEU A 69 9.56 5.23 -1.05
C LEU A 69 8.83 5.34 0.29
N TYR A 70 8.44 4.21 0.88
CA TYR A 70 7.78 4.19 2.18
C TYR A 70 8.70 4.66 3.30
N SER A 71 9.98 4.28 3.24
CA SER A 71 11.00 4.76 4.19
C SER A 71 11.19 6.28 4.10
N LEU A 72 11.34 6.82 2.88
CA LEU A 72 11.44 8.26 2.62
C LEU A 72 10.24 9.00 3.22
N CYS A 73 9.02 8.55 2.89
CA CYS A 73 7.79 9.21 3.35
C CYS A 73 7.58 9.09 4.85
N PHE A 74 7.96 7.97 5.47
CA PHE A 74 7.89 7.82 6.92
C PHE A 74 8.87 8.76 7.64
N ILE A 75 10.08 8.92 7.12
CA ILE A 75 11.10 9.84 7.69
C ILE A 75 10.66 11.30 7.49
N ALA A 76 10.24 11.67 6.28
CA ALA A 76 9.93 13.05 5.94
C ALA A 76 8.57 13.55 6.48
N ARG A 77 7.58 12.65 6.59
CA ARG A 77 6.17 12.96 6.91
C ARG A 77 5.52 11.86 7.78
N PRO A 78 6.07 11.52 8.96
CA PRO A 78 5.57 10.41 9.78
C PRO A 78 4.10 10.62 10.18
N GLY A 79 3.25 9.61 9.90
CA GLY A 79 1.82 9.63 10.25
C GLY A 79 0.96 10.58 9.42
N LYS A 80 1.54 11.24 8.41
CA LYS A 80 0.85 12.16 7.49
C LYS A 80 0.85 11.60 6.07
N VAL A 81 -0.02 12.14 5.23
CA VAL A 81 0.07 11.88 3.78
C VAL A 81 1.33 12.58 3.26
N CYS A 82 2.16 11.82 2.57
CA CYS A 82 3.38 12.24 1.90
C CYS A 82 3.05 12.46 0.42
N GLN A 83 2.87 13.72 0.03
CA GLN A 83 2.70 14.10 -1.37
C GLN A 83 4.06 14.21 -2.04
N LEU A 84 4.25 13.57 -3.18
CA LEU A 84 5.48 13.62 -3.96
C LEU A 84 5.18 13.51 -5.47
N SER A 85 6.21 13.71 -6.29
CA SER A 85 6.11 13.50 -7.74
C SER A 85 7.08 12.41 -8.17
N LEU A 86 6.61 11.49 -9.01
CA LEU A 86 7.42 10.44 -9.61
C LEU A 86 7.21 10.48 -11.12
N GLY A 87 8.29 10.60 -11.89
CA GLY A 87 8.21 10.71 -13.34
C GLY A 87 7.33 11.88 -13.83
N GLY A 88 7.20 12.95 -13.04
CA GLY A 88 6.35 14.11 -13.36
C GLY A 88 4.88 13.99 -12.91
N TYR A 89 4.44 12.83 -12.42
CA TYR A 89 3.07 12.63 -11.96
C TYR A 89 2.95 12.78 -10.44
N PRO A 90 1.90 13.46 -9.93
CA PRO A 90 1.66 13.58 -8.51
C PRO A 90 1.20 12.25 -7.93
N LEU A 91 1.73 11.88 -6.77
CA LEU A 91 1.29 10.71 -6.02
C LEU A 91 1.34 10.97 -4.52
N ALA A 92 0.59 10.17 -3.78
CA ALA A 92 0.48 10.28 -2.34
C ALA A 92 0.78 8.93 -1.69
N VAL A 93 1.60 8.92 -0.64
CA VAL A 93 1.86 7.75 0.20
C VAL A 93 1.36 8.02 1.60
N ARG A 94 0.66 7.06 2.20
CA ARG A 94 0.27 7.10 3.60
C ARG A 94 1.17 6.16 4.39
N THR A 95 1.79 6.68 5.44
CA THR A 95 2.51 5.85 6.44
C THR A 95 1.87 6.04 7.82
N TYR A 96 1.86 4.97 8.60
CA TYR A 96 1.44 5.00 9.99
C TYR A 96 2.62 4.69 10.90
N THR A 97 2.67 5.37 12.04
CA THR A 97 3.63 5.07 13.10
C THR A 97 3.10 3.92 13.95
N TRP A 98 3.95 2.95 14.27
CA TRP A 98 3.64 1.94 15.27
C TRP A 98 3.62 2.57 16.66
N ASP A 99 2.45 2.61 17.29
CA ASP A 99 2.21 3.24 18.59
C ASP A 99 2.31 2.24 19.76
N LYS A 100 2.25 0.93 19.49
CA LYS A 100 2.31 -0.15 20.51
C LYS A 100 3.74 -0.54 20.89
N SER A 101 4.63 0.43 21.05
CA SER A 101 6.05 0.16 21.29
C SER A 101 6.39 -0.03 22.78
N THR A 102 6.85 -1.22 23.15
CA THR A 102 7.69 -1.45 24.35
C THR A 102 9.17 -1.15 24.07
N TYR A 103 9.53 -0.84 22.81
CA TYR A 103 10.89 -0.48 22.42
C TYR A 103 11.22 0.90 22.99
N GLY A 104 12.08 0.91 24.01
CA GLY A 104 12.54 2.11 24.68
C GLY A 104 13.32 3.07 23.78
N ASN A 105 13.50 4.30 24.27
CA ASN A 105 14.31 5.39 23.70
C ASN A 105 13.59 6.35 22.74
N GLY A 106 12.26 6.37 22.70
CA GLY A 106 11.49 7.38 21.95
C GLY A 106 11.58 7.27 20.42
N LYS A 107 12.13 6.17 19.90
CA LYS A 107 12.21 5.89 18.47
C LYS A 107 10.82 5.62 17.89
N LYS A 108 10.59 6.11 16.66
CA LYS A 108 9.38 5.84 15.90
C LYS A 108 9.64 4.71 14.91
N HIS A 109 8.72 3.75 14.84
CA HIS A 109 8.78 2.64 13.91
C HIS A 109 7.65 2.74 12.89
N ILE A 110 7.91 2.33 11.66
CA ILE A 110 6.89 2.29 10.61
C ILE A 110 5.96 1.09 10.87
N ALA A 111 4.66 1.31 10.71
CA ALA A 111 3.63 0.27 10.73
C ALA A 111 3.17 0.02 9.28
N THR A 112 1.90 0.28 8.98
CA THR A 112 1.37 0.17 7.62
C THR A 112 1.87 1.33 6.74
N ALA A 113 2.26 1.02 5.51
CA ALA A 113 2.50 1.98 4.45
C ALA A 113 1.82 1.51 3.17
N TYR A 114 1.26 2.44 2.38
CA TYR A 114 0.65 2.16 1.09
C TYR A 114 0.53 3.43 0.26
N ILE A 115 0.46 3.28 -1.06
CA ILE A 115 0.10 4.37 -1.96
C ILE A 115 -1.38 4.71 -1.81
N VAL A 116 -1.73 5.99 -1.78
CA VAL A 116 -3.11 6.47 -1.77
C VAL A 116 -3.59 6.64 -3.21
N SER A 117 -4.64 5.93 -3.59
CA SER A 117 -5.35 6.20 -4.85
C SER A 117 -6.35 7.35 -4.65
N SER A 118 -6.40 8.27 -5.61
CA SER A 118 -7.36 9.37 -5.65
C SER A 118 -8.68 8.97 -6.33
N ALA A 119 -9.20 7.80 -5.99
CA ALA A 119 -10.53 7.38 -6.42
C ALA A 119 -11.62 8.19 -5.68
#